data_AF-A0A671Q3P9-F1
#
_entry.id   AF-A0A671Q3P9-F1
#
_cell.length_a   1.000
_cell.length_b   1.000
_cell.length_c   1.000
_cell.angle_alpha   90.00
_cell.angle_beta   90.00
_cell.angle_gamma   90.00
#
_symmetry.space_group_name_H-M   'P 1'
#
loop_
_entity.id
_entity.type
_entity.pdbx_description
1 polymer ?
#
loop_
_entity_poly.entity_id
_entity_poly.type
_entity_poly.pdbx_seq_one_letter_code
_entity_poly.pdbx_strand_id
1 'polypeptide(L)'
;MYVYNLVVFLCCAVVTVGLTEGRLRRTRRGACEYGTYQHEGNTCCLCPTGYQVLNHCTDKRETYCERCEDGAYMDHPNSDHKCQPCKVCDSNANMDTKERCSPFYNTVCWCKENYYCDKRDQCKACSPCDMCEKLGVKQQCTKTNNTVCHDAIHPQSTSTGTIVAVSVLLILLAGVGVLVFWLWRKHKLCFKDEQSKDAMNHEEGLHLKDLELNPHLSEIADVLGWKTMKRVAQRSGMSKTDIEQHELNHRNDVKEQTFALLQAWSQRQGLHGAYPALIKTLRHMNERRTADEIQKIIEKEAIAQP
;
A
#
# COMPACT_ATOMS: atom_id res chain seq x y z
N MET A 1 -65.20 45.43 -61.00
CA MET A 1 -63.95 45.45 -60.21
C MET A 1 -64.02 44.69 -58.88
N TYR A 2 -65.18 44.51 -58.23
CA TYR A 2 -65.29 43.79 -56.95
C TYR A 2 -65.18 42.25 -57.03
N VAL A 3 -65.66 41.64 -58.13
CA VAL A 3 -65.65 40.17 -58.29
C VAL A 3 -64.25 39.62 -58.56
N TYR A 4 -63.42 40.37 -59.30
CA TYR A 4 -62.05 39.96 -59.62
C TYR A 4 -61.15 39.96 -58.37
N ASN A 5 -61.34 40.92 -57.47
CA ASN A 5 -60.62 40.99 -56.19
C ASN A 5 -61.04 39.89 -55.21
N LEU A 6 -62.32 39.48 -55.22
CA LEU A 6 -62.81 38.40 -54.36
C LEU A 6 -62.25 37.03 -54.80
N VAL A 7 -62.16 36.79 -56.11
CA VAL A 7 -61.59 35.55 -56.67
C VAL A 7 -60.08 35.46 -56.41
N VAL A 8 -59.35 36.57 -56.53
CA VAL A 8 -57.92 36.63 -56.21
C VAL A 8 -57.67 36.39 -54.70
N PHE A 9 -58.50 36.96 -53.83
CA PHE A 9 -58.39 36.71 -52.38
C PHE A 9 -58.71 35.26 -52.00
N LEU A 10 -59.71 34.65 -52.63
CA LEU A 10 -60.05 33.24 -52.41
C LEU A 10 -58.96 32.30 -52.92
N CYS A 11 -58.32 32.59 -54.06
CA CYS A 11 -57.17 31.81 -54.52
C CYS A 11 -55.94 31.95 -53.60
N CYS A 12 -55.64 33.14 -53.08
CA CYS A 12 -54.55 33.31 -52.10
C CYS A 12 -54.83 32.56 -50.79
N ALA A 13 -56.07 32.58 -50.29
CA ALA A 13 -56.45 31.83 -49.10
C ALA A 13 -56.28 30.32 -49.28
N VAL A 14 -56.65 29.78 -50.45
CA VAL A 14 -56.52 28.34 -50.75
C VAL A 14 -55.04 27.94 -50.94
N VAL A 15 -54.19 28.84 -51.49
CA VAL A 15 -52.75 28.57 -51.66
C VAL A 15 -51.99 28.66 -50.33
N THR A 16 -52.40 29.51 -49.37
CA THR A 16 -51.76 29.59 -48.05
C THR A 16 -52.07 28.43 -47.10
N VAL A 17 -53.13 27.65 -47.37
CA VAL A 17 -53.47 26.48 -46.55
C VAL A 17 -52.73 25.21 -47.02
N GLY A 18 -52.02 25.27 -48.15
CA GLY A 18 -51.40 24.11 -48.82
C GLY A 18 -49.95 23.77 -48.42
N LEU A 19 -49.29 24.52 -47.54
CA LEU A 19 -47.88 24.27 -47.16
C LEU A 19 -47.68 24.34 -45.64
N THR A 20 -48.53 23.69 -44.85
CA THR A 20 -48.02 23.16 -43.58
C THR A 20 -47.32 21.86 -43.92
N GLU A 21 -45.98 21.93 -43.99
CA GLU A 21 -45.12 20.77 -43.91
C GLU A 21 -45.72 19.83 -42.87
N GLY A 22 -46.08 18.63 -43.30
CA GLY A 22 -46.35 17.54 -42.40
C GLY A 22 -45.09 17.31 -41.59
N ARG A 23 -44.96 18.01 -40.46
CA ARG A 23 -44.13 17.52 -39.36
C ARG A 23 -44.74 16.17 -39.05
N LEU A 24 -44.14 15.12 -39.62
CA LEU A 24 -44.32 13.75 -39.20
C LEU A 24 -44.26 13.81 -37.68
N ARG A 25 -45.44 13.72 -37.08
CA ARG A 25 -45.63 13.78 -35.64
C ARG A 25 -44.84 12.57 -35.18
N ARG A 26 -43.60 12.80 -34.74
CA ARG A 26 -42.70 11.79 -34.20
C ARG A 26 -43.52 11.19 -33.07
N THR A 27 -44.18 10.07 -33.35
CA THR A 27 -44.86 9.27 -32.35
C THR A 27 -43.80 9.11 -31.29
N ARG A 28 -44.07 9.65 -30.10
CA ARG A 28 -43.14 9.61 -28.98
C ARG A 28 -42.84 8.13 -28.79
N ARG A 29 -41.68 7.66 -29.28
CA ARG A 29 -41.23 6.28 -29.11
C ARG A 29 -41.45 5.96 -27.64
N GLY A 30 -42.09 4.84 -27.34
CA GLY A 30 -42.24 4.39 -25.97
C GLY A 30 -40.88 4.50 -25.27
N ALA A 31 -40.87 4.91 -24.01
CA ALA A 31 -39.63 5.03 -23.27
C ALA A 31 -38.88 3.69 -23.36
N CYS A 32 -37.65 3.70 -23.88
CA CYS A 32 -36.85 2.49 -24.01
C CYS A 32 -36.53 1.96 -22.61
N GLU A 33 -36.93 0.72 -22.32
CA GLU A 33 -36.79 0.10 -20.99
C GLU A 33 -35.34 0.03 -20.52
N TYR A 34 -34.41 -0.32 -21.41
CA TYR A 34 -33.00 -0.54 -21.09
C TYR A 34 -32.09 0.64 -21.46
N GLY A 35 -32.67 1.78 -21.86
CA GLY A 35 -31.95 2.97 -22.32
C GLY A 35 -31.81 3.06 -23.85
N THR A 36 -31.03 4.03 -24.30
CA THR A 36 -30.93 4.43 -25.71
C THR A 36 -29.49 4.61 -26.18
N TYR A 37 -29.25 4.43 -27.49
CA TYR A 37 -27.99 4.77 -28.17
C TYR A 37 -28.25 5.56 -29.46
N GLN A 38 -27.24 6.26 -29.97
CA GLN A 38 -27.33 7.01 -31.23
C GLN A 38 -26.78 6.19 -32.39
N HIS A 39 -27.51 6.13 -33.49
CA HIS A 39 -27.07 5.51 -34.73
C HIS A 39 -27.65 6.26 -35.93
N GLU A 40 -26.80 6.71 -36.86
CA GLU A 40 -27.20 7.44 -38.08
C GLU A 40 -28.21 8.59 -37.82
N GLY A 41 -28.00 9.37 -36.76
CA GLY A 41 -28.88 10.50 -36.39
C GLY A 41 -30.20 10.08 -35.72
N ASN A 42 -30.42 8.78 -35.50
CA ASN A 42 -31.56 8.23 -34.80
C ASN A 42 -31.24 7.86 -33.35
N THR A 43 -32.18 8.13 -32.45
CA THR A 43 -32.14 7.63 -31.07
C THR A 43 -32.82 6.27 -31.01
N CYS A 44 -32.02 5.21 -30.87
CA CYS A 44 -32.41 3.82 -30.88
C CYS A 44 -32.50 3.25 -29.45
N CYS A 45 -33.35 2.24 -29.23
CA CYS A 45 -33.39 1.52 -27.95
C CYS A 45 -32.27 0.48 -27.89
N LEU A 46 -31.60 0.35 -26.74
CA LEU A 46 -30.61 -0.69 -26.48
C LEU A 46 -31.25 -2.09 -26.49
N CYS A 47 -30.48 -3.08 -26.89
CA CYS A 47 -30.86 -4.48 -26.71
C CYS A 47 -30.70 -4.89 -25.24
N PRO A 48 -31.59 -5.73 -24.72
CA PRO A 48 -31.47 -6.23 -23.35
C PRO A 48 -30.26 -7.15 -23.20
N THR A 49 -29.89 -7.43 -21.94
CA THR A 49 -28.95 -8.49 -21.59
C THR A 49 -29.31 -9.81 -22.26
N GLY A 50 -28.30 -10.51 -22.78
CA GLY A 50 -28.43 -11.76 -23.52
C GLY A 50 -28.80 -11.63 -24.99
N TYR A 51 -28.84 -10.40 -25.51
CA TYR A 51 -29.16 -10.12 -26.91
C TYR A 51 -28.13 -9.18 -27.54
N GLN A 52 -27.83 -9.37 -28.82
CA GLN A 52 -27.04 -8.47 -29.65
C GLN A 52 -27.95 -7.74 -30.66
N VAL A 53 -27.47 -6.64 -31.21
CA VAL A 53 -28.13 -5.94 -32.32
C VAL A 53 -27.97 -6.73 -33.60
N LEU A 54 -29.06 -7.20 -34.19
CA LEU A 54 -29.04 -7.74 -35.55
C LEU A 54 -29.25 -6.63 -36.58
N ASN A 55 -30.19 -5.71 -36.33
CA ASN A 55 -30.39 -4.52 -37.16
C ASN A 55 -30.58 -3.28 -36.29
N HIS A 56 -29.85 -2.21 -36.62
CA HIS A 56 -30.05 -0.92 -35.98
C HIS A 56 -31.42 -0.33 -36.31
N CYS A 57 -31.87 0.59 -35.45
CA CYS A 57 -33.10 1.31 -35.70
C CYS A 57 -32.94 2.28 -36.88
N THR A 58 -34.04 2.56 -37.58
CA THR A 58 -34.14 3.61 -38.60
C THR A 58 -35.20 4.61 -38.15
N ASP A 59 -35.53 5.64 -38.94
CA ASP A 59 -36.64 6.55 -38.60
C ASP A 59 -37.97 5.82 -38.40
N LYS A 60 -38.16 4.68 -39.10
CA LYS A 60 -39.44 3.95 -39.17
C LYS A 60 -39.45 2.63 -38.40
N ARG A 61 -38.29 2.06 -38.11
CA ARG A 61 -38.17 0.73 -37.46
C ARG A 61 -37.34 0.84 -36.18
N GLU A 62 -37.72 0.10 -35.17
CA GLU A 62 -36.97 -0.02 -33.92
C GLU A 62 -35.74 -0.92 -34.09
N THR A 63 -34.85 -0.92 -33.09
CA THR A 63 -33.71 -1.86 -33.05
C THR A 63 -34.24 -3.28 -33.02
N TYR A 64 -33.70 -4.15 -33.88
CA TYR A 64 -33.99 -5.57 -33.84
C TYR A 64 -32.87 -6.30 -33.12
N CYS A 65 -33.24 -7.00 -32.04
CA CYS A 65 -32.32 -7.69 -31.15
C CYS A 65 -32.45 -9.20 -31.35
N GLU A 66 -31.32 -9.88 -31.36
CA GLU A 66 -31.23 -11.33 -31.50
C GLU A 66 -30.52 -11.92 -30.28
N ARG A 67 -30.98 -13.08 -29.80
CA ARG A 67 -30.39 -13.74 -28.63
C ARG A 67 -28.96 -14.20 -28.96
N CYS A 68 -28.05 -14.08 -28.00
CA CYS A 68 -26.71 -14.67 -28.13
C CYS A 68 -26.79 -16.19 -28.39
N GLU A 69 -25.97 -16.66 -29.32
CA GLU A 69 -25.80 -18.10 -29.59
C GLU A 69 -25.15 -18.83 -28.41
N ASP A 70 -25.31 -20.16 -28.36
CA ASP A 70 -24.65 -20.99 -27.36
C ASP A 70 -23.13 -20.84 -27.44
N GLY A 71 -22.51 -20.51 -26.31
CA GLY A 71 -21.07 -20.21 -26.25
C GLY A 71 -20.74 -18.72 -26.34
N ALA A 72 -21.74 -17.84 -26.39
CA ALA A 72 -21.56 -16.39 -26.22
C ALA A 72 -22.54 -15.80 -25.19
N TYR A 73 -22.19 -14.64 -24.63
CA TYR A 73 -22.99 -13.94 -23.63
C TYR A 73 -22.97 -12.43 -23.81
N MET A 74 -23.94 -11.75 -23.21
CA MET A 74 -24.00 -10.31 -23.08
C MET A 74 -24.64 -9.94 -21.74
N ASP A 75 -23.83 -9.46 -20.81
CA ASP A 75 -24.19 -9.23 -19.40
C ASP A 75 -24.71 -7.81 -19.10
N HIS A 76 -24.80 -6.96 -20.11
CA HIS A 76 -25.37 -5.62 -20.00
C HIS A 76 -26.23 -5.24 -21.22
N PRO A 77 -27.15 -4.26 -21.07
CA PRO A 77 -27.80 -3.66 -22.23
C PRO A 77 -26.80 -3.02 -23.18
N ASN A 78 -26.96 -3.24 -24.48
CA ASN A 78 -25.91 -2.94 -25.45
C ASN A 78 -26.45 -2.46 -26.80
N SER A 79 -25.53 -1.94 -27.61
CA SER A 79 -25.72 -1.58 -29.01
C SER A 79 -24.78 -2.37 -29.93
N ASP A 80 -24.26 -3.50 -29.46
CA ASP A 80 -23.22 -4.27 -30.14
C ASP A 80 -23.83 -5.31 -31.06
N HIS A 81 -23.20 -5.53 -32.22
CA HIS A 81 -23.61 -6.57 -33.16
C HIS A 81 -23.17 -7.98 -32.79
N LYS A 82 -22.33 -8.12 -31.76
CA LYS A 82 -21.69 -9.39 -31.44
C LYS A 82 -21.63 -9.61 -29.93
N CYS A 83 -22.15 -10.74 -29.49
CA CYS A 83 -21.98 -11.22 -28.11
C CYS A 83 -20.53 -11.60 -27.80
N GLN A 84 -20.16 -11.52 -26.53
CA GLN A 84 -18.83 -11.88 -26.06
C GLN A 84 -18.70 -13.40 -25.98
N PRO A 85 -17.59 -14.01 -26.46
CA PRO A 85 -17.39 -15.43 -26.32
C PRO A 85 -17.26 -15.82 -24.84
N CYS A 86 -17.87 -16.93 -24.46
CA CYS A 86 -17.77 -17.45 -23.10
C CYS A 86 -16.31 -17.82 -22.77
N LYS A 87 -15.88 -17.50 -21.56
CA LYS A 87 -14.61 -17.95 -20.99
C LYS A 87 -14.65 -19.48 -20.85
N VAL A 88 -13.54 -20.13 -21.15
CA VAL A 88 -13.33 -21.55 -20.85
C VAL A 88 -12.41 -21.66 -19.64
N CYS A 89 -12.78 -22.48 -18.67
CA CYS A 89 -11.94 -22.74 -17.50
C CYS A 89 -10.85 -23.74 -17.87
N ASP A 90 -9.59 -23.30 -17.86
CA ASP A 90 -8.47 -24.13 -18.28
C ASP A 90 -8.12 -25.16 -17.21
N SER A 91 -8.35 -26.44 -17.54
CA SER A 91 -8.00 -27.56 -16.69
C SER A 91 -6.50 -27.70 -16.44
N ASN A 92 -5.65 -27.28 -17.39
CA ASN A 92 -4.19 -27.27 -17.24
C ASN A 92 -3.72 -26.16 -16.29
N ALA A 93 -4.54 -25.12 -16.11
CA ALA A 93 -4.33 -24.04 -15.16
C ALA A 93 -4.91 -24.35 -13.77
N ASN A 94 -5.26 -25.61 -13.51
CA ASN A 94 -5.88 -26.11 -12.27
C ASN A 94 -7.23 -25.45 -11.94
N MET A 95 -8.06 -25.21 -12.96
CA MET A 95 -9.38 -24.61 -12.79
C MET A 95 -10.51 -25.57 -13.18
N ASP A 96 -11.64 -25.44 -12.49
CA ASP A 96 -12.92 -26.09 -12.79
C ASP A 96 -14.02 -25.05 -13.03
N THR A 97 -15.04 -25.44 -13.80
CA THR A 97 -16.23 -24.61 -14.03
C THR A 97 -17.14 -24.64 -12.81
N LYS A 98 -17.32 -23.49 -12.15
CA LYS A 98 -18.30 -23.32 -11.08
C LYS A 98 -19.69 -23.11 -11.65
N GLU A 99 -19.83 -22.13 -12.54
CA GLU A 99 -21.08 -21.79 -13.19
C GLU A 99 -20.84 -21.79 -14.70
N ARG A 100 -21.72 -22.49 -15.42
CA ARG A 100 -21.66 -22.57 -16.88
C ARG A 100 -22.14 -21.26 -17.47
N CYS A 101 -21.56 -20.88 -18.61
CA CYS A 101 -22.02 -19.74 -19.37
C CYS A 101 -23.51 -19.85 -19.74
N SER A 102 -24.16 -18.70 -19.87
CA SER A 102 -25.47 -18.56 -20.50
C SER A 102 -25.45 -17.35 -21.42
N PRO A 103 -26.49 -17.13 -22.26
CA PRO A 103 -26.61 -15.89 -23.02
C PRO A 103 -26.47 -14.63 -22.16
N PHE A 104 -26.83 -14.68 -20.88
CA PHE A 104 -26.91 -13.51 -20.00
C PHE A 104 -25.65 -13.27 -19.16
N TYR A 105 -24.76 -14.26 -19.01
CA TYR A 105 -23.59 -14.14 -18.14
C TYR A 105 -22.48 -15.12 -18.53
N ASN A 106 -21.25 -14.71 -18.27
CA ASN A 106 -20.06 -15.49 -18.59
C ASN A 106 -19.90 -16.73 -17.70
N THR A 107 -19.07 -17.68 -18.14
CA THR A 107 -18.57 -18.78 -17.31
C THR A 107 -17.82 -18.25 -16.08
N VAL A 108 -18.11 -18.82 -14.91
CA VAL A 108 -17.35 -18.56 -13.68
C VAL A 108 -16.44 -19.75 -13.38
N CYS A 109 -15.14 -19.49 -13.21
CA CYS A 109 -14.13 -20.50 -12.93
C CYS A 109 -13.70 -20.46 -11.47
N TRP A 110 -13.38 -21.64 -10.91
CA TRP A 110 -12.78 -21.81 -9.59
C TRP A 110 -11.53 -22.67 -9.66
N CYS A 111 -10.69 -22.59 -8.64
CA CYS A 111 -9.56 -23.50 -8.52
C CYS A 111 -10.02 -24.93 -8.24
N LYS A 112 -9.27 -25.92 -8.72
CA LYS A 112 -9.44 -27.34 -8.38
C LYS A 112 -9.26 -27.56 -6.89
N GLU A 113 -9.59 -28.76 -6.43
CA GLU A 113 -9.34 -29.15 -5.04
C GLU A 113 -7.83 -29.12 -4.72
N ASN A 114 -7.45 -28.60 -3.56
CA ASN A 114 -6.06 -28.34 -3.15
C ASN A 114 -5.32 -27.27 -3.98
N TYR A 115 -6.05 -26.39 -4.66
CA TYR A 115 -5.50 -25.19 -5.30
C TYR A 115 -6.23 -23.93 -4.86
N TYR A 116 -5.52 -22.80 -4.84
CA TYR A 116 -6.04 -21.49 -4.47
C TYR A 116 -5.57 -20.40 -5.43
N CYS A 117 -6.22 -19.25 -5.37
CA CYS A 117 -5.73 -18.05 -6.00
C CYS A 117 -6.24 -16.78 -5.29
N ASP A 118 -5.29 -15.95 -4.83
CA ASP A 118 -5.55 -14.75 -4.01
C ASP A 118 -6.38 -13.67 -4.72
N LYS A 119 -6.39 -13.69 -6.06
CA LYS A 119 -7.03 -12.65 -6.89
C LYS A 119 -8.25 -13.21 -7.65
N ARG A 120 -9.30 -13.63 -6.92
CA ARG A 120 -10.60 -14.15 -7.40
C ARG A 120 -10.82 -14.07 -8.92
N ASP A 121 -11.00 -12.87 -9.46
CA ASP A 121 -11.46 -12.66 -10.85
C ASP A 121 -10.31 -12.53 -11.86
N GLN A 122 -9.07 -12.36 -11.40
CA GLN A 122 -7.86 -12.16 -12.21
C GLN A 122 -6.95 -13.40 -12.25
N CYS A 123 -7.40 -14.52 -11.71
CA CYS A 123 -6.67 -15.77 -11.71
C CYS A 123 -6.54 -16.31 -13.14
N LYS A 124 -5.31 -16.28 -13.67
CA LYS A 124 -4.95 -16.95 -14.92
C LYS A 124 -4.64 -18.44 -14.69
N ALA A 125 -4.11 -18.78 -13.51
CA ALA A 125 -3.85 -20.14 -13.06
C ALA A 125 -3.94 -20.18 -11.53
N CYS A 126 -4.28 -21.35 -11.00
CA CYS A 126 -4.35 -21.58 -9.56
C CYS A 126 -3.07 -22.23 -9.03
N SER A 127 -2.63 -21.76 -7.87
CA SER A 127 -1.46 -22.26 -7.16
C SER A 127 -1.83 -23.42 -6.25
N PRO A 128 -0.97 -24.45 -6.10
CA PRO A 128 -1.22 -25.51 -5.14
C PRO A 128 -1.19 -24.97 -3.72
N CYS A 129 -2.04 -25.52 -2.86
CA CYS A 129 -2.06 -25.19 -1.43
C CYS A 129 -0.83 -25.75 -0.70
N ASP A 130 -0.32 -25.01 0.28
CA ASP A 130 0.78 -25.49 1.12
C ASP A 130 0.35 -26.64 2.03
N MET A 131 1.27 -27.56 2.29
CA MET A 131 1.09 -28.69 3.20
C MET A 131 1.83 -28.42 4.51
N CYS A 132 1.08 -28.39 5.62
CA CYS A 132 1.64 -28.14 6.95
C CYS A 132 2.05 -29.45 7.63
N GLU A 133 3.11 -30.09 7.15
CA GLU A 133 3.54 -31.42 7.58
C GLU A 133 3.65 -31.57 9.11
N LYS A 134 4.59 -30.86 9.75
CA LYS A 134 4.92 -31.01 11.18
C LYS A 134 4.27 -29.96 12.07
N LEU A 135 3.87 -28.85 11.48
CA LEU A 135 3.36 -27.68 12.20
C LEU A 135 1.85 -27.80 12.44
N GLY A 136 1.15 -28.58 11.62
CA GLY A 136 -0.31 -28.60 11.63
C GLY A 136 -0.90 -27.35 10.95
N VAL A 137 -2.15 -27.48 10.53
CA VAL A 137 -2.87 -26.46 9.77
C VAL A 137 -3.56 -25.48 10.73
N LYS A 138 -3.18 -24.21 10.67
CA LYS A 138 -3.84 -23.11 11.40
C LYS A 138 -5.08 -22.62 10.66
N GLN A 139 -5.01 -22.52 9.34
CA GLN A 139 -6.15 -22.20 8.48
C GLN A 139 -6.12 -23.09 7.25
N GLN A 140 -7.24 -23.75 6.97
CA GLN A 140 -7.36 -24.62 5.81
C GLN A 140 -7.32 -23.82 4.51
N CYS A 141 -6.81 -24.47 3.46
CA CYS A 141 -6.85 -23.91 2.13
C CYS A 141 -8.29 -23.70 1.65
N THR A 142 -8.50 -22.63 0.89
CA THR A 142 -9.76 -22.33 0.24
C THR A 142 -9.51 -22.05 -1.24
N LYS A 143 -10.58 -21.93 -2.03
CA LYS A 143 -10.45 -21.59 -3.46
C LYS A 143 -9.75 -20.25 -3.72
N THR A 144 -9.70 -19.36 -2.71
CA THR A 144 -9.09 -18.03 -2.84
C THR A 144 -7.86 -17.81 -1.97
N ASN A 145 -7.65 -18.61 -0.92
CA ASN A 145 -6.57 -18.36 0.04
C ASN A 145 -5.80 -19.65 0.29
N ASN A 146 -4.48 -19.53 0.42
CA ASN A 146 -3.58 -20.62 0.76
C ASN A 146 -3.88 -21.22 2.14
N THR A 147 -3.36 -22.43 2.38
CA THR A 147 -3.19 -22.98 3.73
C THR A 147 -2.26 -22.08 4.56
N VAL A 148 -2.58 -21.88 5.83
CA VAL A 148 -1.70 -21.24 6.80
C VAL A 148 -1.26 -22.26 7.83
N CYS A 149 0.04 -22.42 8.04
CA CYS A 149 0.61 -23.34 9.03
C CYS A 149 0.80 -22.66 10.40
N HIS A 150 0.90 -23.46 11.46
CA HIS A 150 1.37 -22.93 12.75
C HIS A 150 2.86 -22.55 12.68
N ASP A 151 3.26 -21.64 13.56
CA ASP A 151 4.66 -21.22 13.66
C ASP A 151 5.55 -22.37 14.16
N ALA A 152 6.78 -22.44 13.64
CA ALA A 152 7.75 -23.41 14.12
C ALA A 152 8.09 -23.13 15.59
N ILE A 153 7.91 -24.13 16.45
CA ILE A 153 8.43 -24.09 17.82
C ILE A 153 9.95 -24.22 17.71
N HIS A 154 10.64 -23.08 17.68
CA HIS A 154 12.07 -23.07 17.98
C HIS A 154 12.22 -23.30 19.48
N PRO A 155 12.88 -24.38 19.94
CA PRO A 155 13.24 -24.48 21.34
C PRO A 155 14.18 -23.32 21.64
N GLN A 156 13.66 -22.30 22.33
CA GLN A 156 14.51 -21.29 22.92
C GLN A 156 15.31 -22.03 23.99
N SER A 157 16.58 -22.30 23.70
CA SER A 157 17.52 -22.90 24.64
C SER A 157 17.80 -21.87 25.74
N THR A 158 16.83 -21.62 26.60
CA THR A 158 17.04 -20.95 27.88
C THR A 158 17.72 -21.97 28.77
N SER A 159 19.04 -22.08 28.62
CA SER A 159 19.89 -22.82 29.54
C SER A 159 19.62 -22.27 30.94
N THR A 160 18.84 -23.03 31.72
CA THR A 160 18.45 -22.72 33.10
C THR A 160 19.69 -22.44 33.98
N GLY A 161 20.88 -22.90 33.56
CA GLY A 161 22.16 -22.59 34.19
C GLY A 161 22.60 -21.12 34.07
N THR A 162 22.20 -20.40 33.01
CA THR A 162 22.59 -18.99 32.82
C THR A 162 21.87 -18.06 33.80
N ILE A 163 20.61 -18.35 34.15
CA ILE A 163 19.83 -17.56 35.11
C ILE A 163 20.40 -17.70 36.52
N VAL A 164 20.83 -18.91 36.91
CA VAL A 164 21.48 -19.15 38.22
C VAL A 164 22.85 -18.48 38.30
N ALA A 165 23.66 -18.55 37.24
CA ALA A 165 24.97 -17.91 37.22
C ALA A 165 24.87 -16.37 37.29
N VAL A 166 23.93 -15.77 36.55
CA VAL A 166 23.71 -14.31 36.57
C VAL A 166 23.16 -13.85 37.92
N SER A 167 22.25 -14.61 38.53
CA SER A 167 21.71 -14.26 39.85
C SER A 167 22.76 -14.36 40.96
N VAL A 168 23.62 -15.39 40.96
CA VAL A 168 24.74 -15.49 41.91
C VAL A 168 25.73 -14.33 41.73
N LEU A 169 26.06 -13.97 40.48
CA LEU A 169 26.97 -12.87 40.20
C LEU A 169 26.40 -11.52 40.70
N LEU A 170 25.11 -11.27 40.49
CA LEU A 170 24.45 -10.05 40.98
C LEU A 170 24.42 -9.98 42.51
N ILE A 171 24.19 -11.11 43.19
CA ILE A 171 24.22 -11.17 44.66
C ILE A 171 25.62 -10.92 45.19
N LEU A 172 26.66 -11.49 44.56
CA LEU A 172 28.05 -11.24 44.94
C LEU A 172 28.43 -9.76 44.76
N LEU A 173 28.04 -9.15 43.63
CA LEU A 173 28.29 -7.73 43.36
C LEU A 173 27.54 -6.82 44.35
N ALA A 174 26.30 -7.14 44.69
CA ALA A 174 25.54 -6.42 45.71
C ALA A 174 26.18 -6.55 47.10
N GLY A 175 26.64 -7.75 47.47
CA GLY A 175 27.35 -7.99 48.72
C GLY A 175 28.64 -7.18 48.84
N VAL A 176 29.44 -7.13 47.77
CA VAL A 176 30.66 -6.29 47.71
C VAL A 176 30.29 -4.81 47.80
N GLY A 177 29.25 -4.36 47.09
CA GLY A 177 28.76 -2.98 47.15
C GLY A 177 28.33 -2.55 48.55
N VAL A 178 27.60 -3.42 49.27
CA VAL A 178 27.21 -3.18 50.68
C VAL A 178 28.44 -3.12 51.58
N LEU A 179 29.43 -3.99 51.38
CA LEU A 179 30.65 -4.03 52.19
C LEU A 179 31.50 -2.78 52.00
N VAL A 180 31.66 -2.33 50.74
CA VAL A 180 32.32 -1.05 50.40
C VAL A 180 31.55 0.11 51.01
N PHE A 181 30.22 0.15 50.89
CA PHE A 181 29.38 1.20 51.48
C PHE A 181 29.51 1.24 53.02
N TRP A 182 29.57 0.09 53.68
CA TRP A 182 29.81 -0.02 55.12
C TRP A 182 31.18 0.51 55.53
N LEU A 183 32.24 0.17 54.78
CA LEU A 183 33.59 0.69 55.01
C LEU A 183 33.66 2.20 54.77
N TRP A 184 32.98 2.70 53.73
CA TRP A 184 32.83 4.13 53.45
C TRP A 184 32.10 4.86 54.59
N ARG A 185 31.02 4.26 55.11
CA ARG A 185 30.25 4.80 56.24
C ARG A 185 31.07 4.83 57.53
N LYS A 186 31.93 3.82 57.75
CA LYS A 186 32.85 3.76 58.89
C LYS A 186 33.94 4.83 58.81
N HIS A 187 34.40 5.19 57.60
CA HIS A 187 35.43 6.20 57.38
C HIS A 187 34.90 7.65 57.41
N LYS A 188 33.58 7.84 57.33
CA LYS A 188 32.91 9.16 57.37
C LYS A 188 32.47 9.59 58.78
N LEU A 189 32.77 8.81 59.81
CA LEU A 189 32.34 9.04 61.20
C LEU A 189 33.44 9.70 62.03
N CYS A 190 34.03 10.77 61.49
CA CYS A 190 34.81 11.80 62.21
C CYS A 190 35.28 12.88 61.22
N PHE A 191 34.37 13.76 60.81
CA PHE A 191 34.71 15.18 60.64
C PHE A 191 33.41 15.99 60.72
N LYS A 192 33.45 17.03 61.57
CA LYS A 192 32.31 17.83 62.04
C LYS A 192 31.95 18.94 61.04
N ASP A 193 30.68 19.32 61.08
CA ASP A 193 29.90 20.28 60.27
C ASP A 193 30.59 21.56 59.77
N GLU A 194 30.15 22.06 58.60
CA GLU A 194 29.42 23.35 58.54
C GLU A 194 28.49 23.45 57.31
N GLN A 195 27.35 24.10 57.52
CA GLN A 195 26.25 24.37 56.59
C GLN A 195 26.65 25.17 55.35
N SER A 196 25.93 25.01 54.23
CA SER A 196 24.93 25.99 53.78
C SER A 196 24.57 25.81 52.29
N LYS A 197 23.26 25.63 52.07
CA LYS A 197 22.39 26.21 51.04
C LYS A 197 22.85 26.35 49.57
N ASP A 198 21.88 25.89 48.79
CA ASP A 198 21.34 26.48 47.57
C ASP A 198 21.98 26.17 46.22
N ALA A 199 21.05 25.93 45.30
CA ALA A 199 21.21 25.69 43.90
C ALA A 199 22.07 26.75 43.21
N MET A 200 22.76 26.36 42.13
CA MET A 200 22.53 26.89 40.78
C MET A 200 23.58 26.33 39.82
N ASN A 201 23.16 26.17 38.57
CA ASN A 201 23.89 25.75 37.38
C ASN A 201 25.29 26.37 37.19
N HIS A 202 26.20 25.61 36.58
CA HIS A 202 27.12 26.00 35.49
C HIS A 202 27.95 24.74 35.10
N GLU A 203 27.70 24.05 33.98
CA GLU A 203 28.34 24.24 32.66
C GLU A 203 29.82 24.71 32.75
N GLU A 204 30.78 23.81 32.50
CA GLU A 204 31.65 23.86 31.31
C GLU A 204 32.82 22.86 31.36
N GLY A 205 33.19 22.38 30.16
CA GLY A 205 34.30 21.46 29.84
C GLY A 205 33.75 20.16 29.24
N LEU A 206 33.60 19.96 27.93
CA LEU A 206 34.21 20.52 26.72
C LEU A 206 33.10 20.56 25.65
N HIS A 207 33.05 21.61 24.83
CA HIS A 207 31.93 21.96 23.95
C HIS A 207 31.68 20.95 22.82
N LEU A 208 30.98 19.85 23.12
CA LEU A 208 30.53 18.82 22.16
C LEU A 208 29.26 19.27 21.39
N LYS A 209 29.23 20.55 20.96
CA LYS A 209 28.11 21.13 20.18
C LYS A 209 28.51 21.49 18.75
N ASP A 210 29.77 21.30 18.37
CA ASP A 210 30.28 21.73 17.07
C ASP A 210 30.83 20.61 16.19
N LEU A 211 30.58 19.33 16.54
CA LEU A 211 31.06 18.21 15.73
C LEU A 211 30.06 17.91 14.62
N GLU A 212 30.46 18.24 13.40
CA GLU A 212 29.72 17.95 12.18
C GLU A 212 29.73 16.43 11.91
N LEU A 213 28.55 15.89 11.57
CA LEU A 213 28.45 14.49 11.11
C LEU A 213 29.12 14.28 9.74
N ASN A 214 29.29 15.37 8.99
CA ASN A 214 29.59 15.41 7.57
C ASN A 214 30.90 14.71 7.16
N PRO A 215 32.05 14.90 7.85
CA PRO A 215 33.29 14.24 7.48
C PRO A 215 33.27 12.71 7.62
N HIS A 216 32.37 12.14 8.43
CA HIS A 216 32.35 10.68 8.76
C HIS A 216 31.08 9.97 8.34
N LEU A 217 30.25 10.59 7.50
CA LEU A 217 28.97 10.01 7.09
C LEU A 217 29.12 8.60 6.48
N SER A 218 30.23 8.32 5.79
CA SER A 218 30.51 7.00 5.21
C SER A 218 30.81 5.93 6.27
N GLU A 219 31.68 6.24 7.23
CA GLU A 219 32.03 5.29 8.31
C GLU A 219 30.85 5.10 9.29
N ILE A 220 30.11 6.17 9.59
CA ILE A 220 28.90 6.11 10.39
C ILE A 220 27.80 5.32 9.67
N ALA A 221 27.64 5.47 8.35
CA ALA A 221 26.68 4.70 7.58
C ALA A 221 27.00 3.19 7.61
N ASP A 222 28.29 2.81 7.54
CA ASP A 222 28.72 1.41 7.65
C ASP A 222 28.39 0.82 9.05
N VAL A 223 28.59 1.58 10.13
CA VAL A 223 28.26 1.15 11.50
C VAL A 223 26.75 1.10 11.75
N LEU A 224 25.98 2.06 11.22
CA LEU A 224 24.53 2.11 11.38
C LEU A 224 23.83 0.98 10.61
N GLY A 225 24.18 0.84 9.33
CA GLY A 225 23.49 -0.02 8.37
C GLY A 225 22.06 0.44 8.04
N TRP A 226 21.58 0.00 6.87
CA TRP A 226 20.31 0.43 6.28
C TRP A 226 19.10 0.27 7.20
N LYS A 227 18.97 -0.89 7.87
CA LYS A 227 17.83 -1.21 8.74
C LYS A 227 17.74 -0.28 9.96
N THR A 228 18.86 0.11 10.54
CA THR A 228 18.90 1.02 11.69
C THR A 228 18.65 2.45 11.21
N MET A 229 19.28 2.85 10.11
CA MET A 229 19.07 4.18 9.52
C MET A 229 17.61 4.43 9.13
N LYS A 230 16.93 3.44 8.54
CA LYS A 230 15.50 3.49 8.24
C LYS A 230 14.65 3.74 9.49
N ARG A 231 14.96 3.07 10.60
CA ARG A 231 14.26 3.27 11.89
C ARG A 231 14.57 4.63 12.51
N VAL A 232 15.80 5.13 12.40
CA VAL A 232 16.19 6.48 12.85
C VAL A 232 15.42 7.54 12.07
N ALA A 233 15.38 7.44 10.74
CA ALA A 233 14.64 8.34 9.86
C ALA A 233 13.13 8.37 10.20
N GLN A 234 12.51 7.19 10.39
CA GLN A 234 11.11 7.07 10.78
C GLN A 234 10.81 7.73 12.13
N ARG A 235 11.62 7.47 13.16
CA ARG A 235 11.43 8.06 14.50
C ARG A 235 11.69 9.56 14.55
N SER A 236 12.43 10.07 13.57
CA SER A 236 12.74 11.49 13.42
C SER A 236 11.71 12.24 12.56
N GLY A 237 10.61 11.59 12.17
CA GLY A 237 9.51 12.21 11.43
C GLY A 237 9.73 12.35 9.93
N MET A 238 10.72 11.66 9.33
CA MET A 238 10.81 11.57 7.87
C MET A 238 9.65 10.76 7.31
N SER A 239 9.07 11.22 6.20
CA SER A 239 7.92 10.56 5.59
C SER A 239 8.34 9.17 5.06
N LYS A 240 7.41 8.22 5.10
CA LYS A 240 7.66 6.87 4.58
C LYS A 240 8.00 6.90 3.08
N THR A 241 7.40 7.81 2.34
CA THR A 241 7.63 8.02 0.90
C THR A 241 9.02 8.57 0.61
N ASP A 242 9.53 9.51 1.42
CA ASP A 242 10.90 10.04 1.28
C ASP A 242 11.93 8.92 1.48
N ILE A 243 11.69 8.05 2.48
CA ILE A 243 12.56 6.91 2.80
C ILE A 243 12.55 5.86 1.67
N GLU A 244 11.36 5.52 1.16
CA GLU A 244 11.20 4.55 0.05
C GLU A 244 11.84 5.07 -1.25
N GLN A 245 11.86 6.38 -1.48
CA GLN A 245 12.55 6.98 -2.62
C GLN A 245 14.07 6.78 -2.56
N HIS A 246 14.69 6.91 -1.38
CA HIS A 246 16.13 6.62 -1.22
C HIS A 246 16.47 5.14 -1.41
N GLU A 247 15.53 4.24 -1.08
CA GLU A 247 15.66 2.79 -1.31
C GLU A 247 15.64 2.43 -2.81
N LEU A 248 14.80 3.12 -3.59
CA LEU A 248 14.66 2.88 -5.03
C LEU A 248 15.82 3.44 -5.85
N ASN A 249 16.39 4.57 -5.45
CA ASN A 249 17.45 5.25 -6.21
C ASN A 249 18.79 4.49 -6.21
N HIS A 250 19.05 3.63 -5.21
CA HIS A 250 20.33 2.93 -5.05
C HIS A 250 20.15 1.42 -4.84
N ARG A 251 19.24 0.80 -5.60
CA ARG A 251 18.74 -0.58 -5.39
C ARG A 251 19.80 -1.67 -5.18
N ASN A 252 21.01 -1.52 -5.73
CA ASN A 252 22.07 -2.53 -5.70
C ASN A 252 23.23 -2.19 -4.73
N ASP A 253 23.19 -1.05 -4.04
CA ASP A 253 24.25 -0.63 -3.13
C ASP A 253 23.69 -0.20 -1.78
N VAL A 254 23.70 -1.13 -0.82
CA VAL A 254 23.16 -0.91 0.54
C VAL A 254 23.99 0.11 1.32
N LYS A 255 25.29 0.25 1.02
CA LYS A 255 26.16 1.24 1.65
C LYS A 255 25.77 2.63 1.17
N GLU A 256 25.63 2.80 -0.14
CA GLU A 256 25.20 4.05 -0.75
C GLU A 256 23.79 4.45 -0.34
N GLN A 257 22.86 3.49 -0.23
CA GLN A 257 21.52 3.71 0.33
C GLN A 257 21.59 4.29 1.76
N THR A 258 22.39 3.67 2.62
CA THR A 258 22.52 4.07 4.03
C THR A 258 23.16 5.44 4.15
N PHE A 259 24.21 5.70 3.38
CA PHE A 259 24.88 6.99 3.30
C PHE A 259 23.93 8.09 2.83
N ALA A 260 23.24 7.90 1.70
CA ALA A 260 22.34 8.89 1.13
C ALA A 260 21.17 9.23 2.07
N LEU A 261 20.60 8.23 2.75
CA LEU A 261 19.54 8.46 3.74
C LEU A 261 20.06 9.15 5.00
N LEU A 262 21.25 8.78 5.50
CA LEU A 262 21.89 9.43 6.63
C LEU A 262 22.23 10.90 6.32
N GLN A 263 22.73 11.17 5.12
CA GLN A 263 23.03 12.53 4.66
C GLN A 263 21.76 13.39 4.60
N ALA A 264 20.70 12.89 3.95
CA ALA A 264 19.42 13.60 3.86
C ALA A 264 18.78 13.81 5.25
N TRP A 265 18.88 12.82 6.14
CA TRP A 265 18.41 12.95 7.51
C TRP A 265 19.22 14.01 8.29
N SER A 266 20.55 14.00 8.17
CA SER A 266 21.46 14.94 8.85
C SER A 266 21.17 16.39 8.44
N GLN A 267 20.98 16.65 7.14
CA GLN A 267 20.60 17.96 6.62
C GLN A 267 19.29 18.49 7.25
N ARG A 268 18.33 17.60 7.53
CA ARG A 268 17.02 17.94 8.09
C ARG A 268 17.07 18.23 9.60
N GLN A 269 18.02 17.65 10.33
CA GLN A 269 18.24 17.92 11.76
C GLN A 269 19.06 19.20 12.01
N GLY A 270 19.73 19.71 10.98
CA GLY A 270 20.66 20.83 11.08
C GLY A 270 22.08 20.36 11.44
N LEU A 271 23.07 21.07 10.88
CA LEU A 271 24.49 20.69 10.87
C LEU A 271 25.06 20.35 12.27
N HIS A 272 24.67 21.12 13.29
CA HIS A 272 25.12 20.96 14.68
C HIS A 272 24.17 20.09 15.55
N GLY A 273 22.93 19.88 15.11
CA GLY A 273 21.91 19.13 15.83
C GLY A 273 21.89 17.63 15.51
N ALA A 274 22.43 17.25 14.35
CA ALA A 274 22.36 15.89 13.82
C ALA A 274 23.05 14.87 14.74
N TYR A 275 24.26 15.14 15.23
CA TYR A 275 24.98 14.22 16.11
C TYR A 275 24.27 13.94 17.44
N PRO A 276 23.94 14.94 18.27
CA PRO A 276 23.24 14.69 19.53
C PRO A 276 21.85 14.08 19.31
N ALA A 277 21.16 14.42 18.22
CA ALA A 277 19.90 13.80 17.84
C ALA A 277 20.06 12.32 17.48
N LEU A 278 21.13 11.95 16.76
CA LEU A 278 21.43 10.57 16.38
C LEU A 278 21.68 9.71 17.62
N ILE A 279 22.61 10.14 18.48
CA ILE A 279 22.97 9.43 19.71
C ILE A 279 21.75 9.28 20.62
N LYS A 280 20.97 10.35 20.80
CA LYS A 280 19.72 10.32 21.57
C LYS A 280 18.76 9.28 20.99
N THR A 281 18.53 9.28 19.68
CA THR A 281 17.58 8.37 19.00
C THR A 281 18.02 6.91 19.10
N LEU A 282 19.31 6.63 18.90
CA LEU A 282 19.87 5.28 19.02
C LEU A 282 19.73 4.73 20.45
N ARG A 283 20.01 5.54 21.47
CA ARG A 283 19.82 5.14 22.88
C ARG A 283 18.35 4.83 23.19
N HIS A 284 17.40 5.61 22.65
CA HIS A 284 15.96 5.32 22.77
C HIS A 284 15.50 4.08 21.98
N MET A 285 16.25 3.68 20.96
CA MET A 285 16.02 2.45 20.21
C MET A 285 16.68 1.21 20.86
N ASN A 286 17.35 1.39 22.00
CA ASN A 286 18.17 0.37 22.66
C ASN A 286 19.39 -0.08 21.82
N GLU A 287 19.81 0.72 20.84
CA GLU A 287 21.00 0.49 19.99
C GLU A 287 22.26 1.08 20.65
N ARG A 288 22.51 0.71 21.92
CA ARG A 288 23.57 1.32 22.73
C ARG A 288 24.97 1.07 22.17
N ARG A 289 25.23 -0.14 21.67
CA ARG A 289 26.54 -0.50 21.07
C ARG A 289 26.87 0.38 19.87
N THR A 290 25.92 0.54 18.96
CA THR A 290 26.05 1.41 17.78
C THR A 290 26.25 2.86 18.17
N ALA A 291 25.52 3.36 19.19
CA ALA A 291 25.72 4.71 19.69
C ALA A 291 27.12 4.93 20.28
N ASP A 292 27.62 3.97 21.06
CA ASP A 292 28.95 4.03 21.67
C ASP A 292 30.07 3.91 20.62
N GLU A 293 29.85 3.15 19.53
CA GLU A 293 30.80 3.01 18.42
C GLU A 293 30.89 4.28 17.56
N ILE A 294 29.75 4.90 17.25
CA ILE A 294 29.69 6.21 16.57
C ILE A 294 30.34 7.29 17.43
N GLN A 295 30.09 7.27 18.74
CA GLN A 295 30.72 8.19 19.69
C GLN A 295 32.25 8.02 19.70
N LYS A 296 32.77 6.77 19.63
CA LYS A 296 34.21 6.51 19.51
C LYS A 296 34.81 6.99 18.20
N ILE A 297 34.11 6.87 17.07
CA ILE A 297 34.58 7.37 15.76
C ILE A 297 34.82 8.89 15.85
N ILE A 298 33.85 9.60 16.43
CA ILE A 298 33.85 11.05 16.56
C ILE A 298 34.84 11.54 17.65
N GLU A 299 34.96 10.83 18.77
CA GLU A 299 35.94 11.13 19.84
C GLU A 299 37.39 10.90 19.39
N LYS A 300 37.65 9.88 18.57
CA LYS A 300 38.99 9.63 18.00
C LYS A 300 39.46 10.79 17.12
N GLU A 301 38.56 11.46 16.42
CA GLU A 301 38.88 12.60 15.58
C GLU A 301 39.14 13.87 16.40
N ALA A 302 38.38 14.11 17.47
CA ALA A 302 38.60 15.25 18.37
C ALA A 302 40.00 15.26 19.01
N ILE A 303 40.69 14.10 19.03
CA ILE A 303 42.05 13.91 19.54
C ILE A 303 43.10 13.96 18.41
N ALA A 304 42.68 13.83 17.14
CA ALA A 304 43.56 13.73 15.97
C ALA A 304 43.77 15.06 15.22
N GLN A 305 43.10 16.16 15.62
CA GLN A 305 43.35 17.49 15.10
C GLN A 305 44.47 18.20 15.91
N PRO A 306 45.63 18.54 15.33
CA PRO A 306 46.62 19.40 15.97
C PRO A 306 46.19 20.87 16.06
#